data_AF-A0A9E5ND18-F1
#
_entry.id   AF-A0A9E5ND18-F1
#
_cell.length_a   1.000
_cell.length_b   1.000
_cell.length_c   1.000
_cell.angle_alpha   90.00
_cell.angle_beta   90.00
_cell.angle_gamma   90.00
#
_symmetry.space_group_name_H-M   'P 1'
#
loop_
_entity.id
_entity.type
_entity.pdbx_description
1 polymer ?
#
loop_
_entity_poly.entity_id
_entity_poly.type
_entity_poly.pdbx_seq_one_letter_code
_entity_poly.pdbx_strand_id
1 'polypeptide(L)'
;TIRISTVAILAILMMATLTTFALENIIDLGTLGGDASFAREINELGQAIGDSQTVTGEWHAFLWTAEGGMMDLGTLGGDRSSVVAINDLGQVVGNSDTALGHQHA
;
A
#
# COMPACT_ATOMS: atom_id res chain seq x y z
N THR A 1 -32.01 -40.91 1.41
CA THR A 1 -30.76 -40.53 0.73
C THR A 1 -30.99 -39.26 -0.05
N ILE A 2 -30.35 -38.14 0.33
CA ILE A 2 -30.52 -36.85 -0.35
C ILE A 2 -29.88 -36.98 -1.74
N ARG A 3 -30.66 -36.82 -2.81
CA ARG A 3 -30.14 -36.78 -4.19
C ARG A 3 -29.92 -35.33 -4.58
N ILE A 4 -28.66 -34.90 -4.53
CA ILE A 4 -28.25 -33.59 -5.03
C ILE A 4 -28.25 -33.69 -6.57
N SER A 5 -28.93 -32.76 -7.25
CA SER A 5 -29.01 -32.76 -8.71
C SER A 5 -27.68 -32.32 -9.33
N THR A 6 -27.36 -32.82 -10.52
CA THR A 6 -26.13 -32.46 -11.24
C THR A 6 -26.02 -30.95 -11.48
N VAL A 7 -27.15 -30.25 -11.63
CA VAL A 7 -27.20 -28.78 -11.75
C VAL A 7 -26.84 -28.10 -10.42
N ALA A 8 -27.27 -28.65 -9.27
CA ALA A 8 -26.88 -28.13 -7.96
C ALA A 8 -25.38 -28.39 -7.68
N ILE A 9 -24.82 -29.52 -8.12
CA ILE A 9 -23.37 -29.79 -8.04
C ILE A 9 -22.60 -28.80 -8.92
N LEU A 10 -23.05 -28.53 -10.15
CA LEU A 10 -22.43 -27.56 -11.04
C LEU A 10 -22.51 -26.11 -10.53
N ALA A 11 -23.61 -25.72 -9.88
CA ALA A 11 -23.76 -24.39 -9.28
C ALA A 11 -22.88 -24.21 -8.04
N ILE A 12 -22.75 -25.25 -7.21
CA ILE A 12 -21.81 -25.27 -6.08
C ILE A 12 -20.36 -25.25 -6.59
N LEU A 13 -20.05 -25.97 -7.68
CA LEU A 13 -18.73 -25.95 -8.31
C LEU A 13 -18.44 -24.58 -8.95
N MET A 14 -19.42 -23.94 -9.62
CA MET A 14 -19.28 -22.59 -10.20
C MET A 14 -19.11 -21.52 -9.11
N MET A 15 -19.86 -21.60 -8.00
CA MET A 15 -19.68 -20.71 -6.83
C MET A 15 -18.35 -20.96 -6.11
N ALA A 16 -17.88 -22.22 -6.04
CA ALA A 16 -16.56 -22.56 -5.50
C ALA A 16 -15.40 -22.16 -6.43
N THR A 17 -15.62 -22.02 -7.74
CA THR A 17 -14.62 -21.50 -8.70
C THR A 17 -14.59 -19.97 -8.78
N LEU A 18 -15.64 -19.26 -8.34
CA LEU A 18 -15.67 -17.79 -8.28
C LEU A 18 -14.92 -17.21 -7.07
N THR A 19 -14.41 -18.08 -6.18
CA THR A 19 -13.55 -17.72 -5.04
C THR A 19 -12.11 -18.22 -5.21
N THR A 20 -11.75 -18.72 -6.39
CA THR A 20 -10.41 -19.20 -6.72
C THR A 20 -9.57 -18.04 -7.28
N PHE A 21 -8.62 -17.58 -6.45
CA PHE A 21 -7.53 -16.62 -6.73
C PHE A 21 -7.96 -15.18 -7.05
N ALA A 22 -8.16 -14.36 -6.01
CA ALA A 22 -7.56 -13.03 -6.09
C ALA A 22 -6.08 -13.28 -6.34
N LEU A 23 -5.60 -12.99 -7.55
CA LEU A 23 -4.27 -13.38 -7.97
C LEU A 23 -3.24 -12.97 -6.90
N GLU A 24 -2.36 -13.91 -6.57
CA GLU A 24 -1.04 -13.69 -5.96
C GLU A 24 -0.17 -12.86 -6.94
N ASN A 25 -0.63 -11.67 -7.32
CA ASN A 25 0.07 -10.77 -8.20
C ASN A 25 0.87 -9.81 -7.34
N ILE A 26 2.16 -9.70 -7.66
CA ILE A 26 2.96 -8.57 -7.20
C ILE A 26 2.30 -7.30 -7.75
N ILE A 27 1.92 -6.41 -6.84
CA ILE A 27 1.44 -5.08 -7.19
C ILE A 27 2.66 -4.16 -7.23
N ASP A 28 2.91 -3.60 -8.41
CA ASP A 28 3.86 -2.50 -8.54
C ASP A 28 3.20 -1.22 -7.99
N LEU A 29 3.77 -0.68 -6.91
CA LEU A 29 3.28 0.55 -6.29
C LEU A 29 3.77 1.80 -7.03
N GLY A 30 4.80 1.67 -7.87
CA GLY A 30 5.47 2.77 -8.56
C GLY A 30 6.46 3.54 -7.67
N THR A 31 6.75 4.78 -8.09
CA THR A 31 7.61 5.74 -7.38
C THR A 31 6.96 7.12 -7.36
N LEU A 32 7.52 8.08 -6.60
CA LEU A 32 7.13 9.50 -6.62
C LEU A 32 7.80 10.27 -7.77
N GLY A 33 8.17 9.56 -8.84
CA GLY A 33 8.83 10.11 -10.02
C GLY A 33 10.34 9.89 -10.07
N GLY A 34 10.94 9.35 -9.01
CA GLY A 34 12.35 8.92 -8.99
C GLY A 34 12.54 7.46 -9.41
N ASP A 35 13.74 6.94 -9.17
CA ASP A 35 14.17 5.62 -9.68
C ASP A 35 13.84 4.45 -8.74
N ALA A 36 13.54 4.72 -7.47
CA ALA A 36 13.36 3.68 -6.46
C ALA A 36 12.27 4.00 -5.42
N SER A 37 11.67 2.94 -4.89
CA SER A 37 10.77 2.97 -3.73
C SER A 37 10.91 1.70 -2.90
N PHE A 38 10.55 1.77 -1.63
CA PHE A 38 10.54 0.67 -0.68
C PHE A 38 9.22 0.66 0.11
N ALA A 39 8.40 -0.37 -0.08
CA ALA A 39 7.26 -0.62 0.80
C ALA A 39 7.74 -1.17 2.16
N ARG A 40 7.15 -0.69 3.26
CA ARG A 40 7.52 -1.06 4.63
C ARG A 40 6.44 -1.84 5.37
N GLU A 41 5.19 -1.43 5.24
CA GLU A 41 4.07 -2.01 5.99
C GLU A 41 2.76 -1.85 5.20
N ILE A 42 1.78 -2.70 5.48
CA ILE A 42 0.42 -2.65 4.95
C ILE A 42 -0.58 -2.96 6.07
N ASN A 43 -1.70 -2.24 6.13
CA ASN A 43 -2.76 -2.46 7.12
C ASN A 43 -3.92 -3.32 6.57
N GLU A 44 -4.90 -3.66 7.41
CA GLU A 44 -6.06 -4.50 7.02
C GLU A 44 -6.98 -3.84 5.99
N LEU A 45 -6.88 -2.52 5.79
CA LEU A 45 -7.58 -1.80 4.72
C LEU A 45 -6.86 -1.89 3.36
N GLY A 46 -5.72 -2.56 3.29
CA GLY A 46 -4.90 -2.67 2.09
C GLY A 46 -4.11 -1.40 1.77
N GLN A 47 -3.97 -0.49 2.73
CA GLN A 47 -3.17 0.72 2.57
C GLN A 47 -1.72 0.40 2.91
N ALA A 48 -0.81 0.67 1.98
CA ALA A 48 0.60 0.41 2.15
C ALA A 48 1.38 1.71 2.38
N ILE A 49 2.38 1.67 3.25
CA ILE A 49 3.29 2.79 3.49
C ILE A 49 4.71 2.43 3.11
N GLY A 50 5.52 3.43 2.82
CA GLY A 50 6.93 3.23 2.53
C GLY A 50 7.68 4.54 2.31
N ASP A 51 8.87 4.43 1.73
CA ASP A 51 9.62 5.58 1.25
C ASP A 51 9.83 5.47 -0.25
N SER A 52 9.84 6.60 -0.94
CA SER A 52 9.94 6.66 -2.39
C SER A 52 10.76 7.86 -2.82
N GLN A 53 11.54 7.70 -3.88
CA GLN A 53 12.28 8.81 -4.46
C GLN A 53 11.34 9.71 -5.25
N THR A 54 11.45 11.01 -4.99
CA THR A 54 10.85 12.07 -5.79
C THR A 54 11.58 12.20 -7.13
N VAL A 55 11.03 13.00 -8.05
CA VAL A 55 11.66 13.36 -9.33
C VAL A 55 13.04 14.03 -9.16
N THR A 56 13.29 14.67 -8.03
CA THR A 56 14.56 15.34 -7.69
C THR A 56 15.51 14.43 -6.90
N GLY A 57 15.07 13.22 -6.55
CA GLY A 57 15.89 12.17 -5.96
C GLY A 57 15.93 12.17 -4.42
N GLU A 58 15.18 13.07 -3.77
CA GLU A 58 14.99 13.01 -2.33
C GLU A 58 14.05 11.86 -1.93
N TRP A 59 14.18 11.41 -0.69
CA TRP A 59 13.38 10.31 -0.15
C TRP A 59 12.22 10.87 0.66
N HIS A 60 11.00 10.61 0.21
CA HIS A 60 9.77 10.99 0.87
C HIS A 60 8.98 9.77 1.32
N ALA A 61 8.36 9.87 2.49
CA ALA A 61 7.33 8.96 2.95
C ALA A 61 6.14 8.97 1.98
N PHE A 62 5.59 7.79 1.68
CA PHE A 62 4.36 7.67 0.88
C PHE A 62 3.29 6.85 1.61
N LEU A 63 2.03 7.12 1.24
CA LEU A 63 0.87 6.25 1.46
C LEU A 63 0.36 5.80 0.09
N TRP A 64 0.15 4.50 -0.09
CA TRP A 64 -0.45 3.93 -1.29
C TRP A 64 -1.82 3.36 -0.98
N THR A 65 -2.78 3.62 -1.85
CA THR A 65 -4.10 2.96 -1.85
C THR A 65 -4.43 2.46 -3.25
N ALA A 66 -5.30 1.45 -3.34
CA ALA A 66 -5.71 0.90 -4.63
C ALA A 66 -6.44 1.94 -5.51
N GLU A 67 -7.20 2.84 -4.89
CA GLU A 67 -7.98 3.86 -5.59
C GLU A 67 -7.16 5.11 -5.94
N GLY A 68 -6.18 5.46 -5.09
CA GLY A 68 -5.43 6.71 -5.19
C GLY A 68 -4.02 6.54 -5.76
N GLY A 69 -3.49 5.32 -5.81
CA GLY A 69 -2.09 5.07 -6.12
C GLY A 69 -1.16 5.60 -5.02
N MET A 70 0.09 5.87 -5.38
CA MET A 70 1.09 6.40 -4.47
C MET A 70 0.87 7.91 -4.22
N MET A 71 0.71 8.27 -2.95
CA MET A 71 0.57 9.65 -2.47
C MET A 71 1.76 10.03 -1.61
N ASP A 72 2.40 11.15 -1.95
CA ASP A 72 3.45 11.76 -1.15
C ASP A 72 2.89 12.29 0.17
N LEU A 73 3.47 11.89 1.31
CA LEU A 73 3.12 12.41 2.64
C LEU A 73 3.89 13.70 2.98
N GLY A 74 4.84 14.08 2.14
CA GLY A 74 5.60 15.33 2.22
C GLY A 74 6.60 15.35 3.36
N THR A 75 7.05 16.56 3.66
CA THR A 75 8.01 16.84 4.72
C THR A 75 7.54 17.98 5.62
N LEU A 76 8.24 18.24 6.72
CA LEU A 76 8.04 19.42 7.58
C LEU A 76 8.87 20.63 7.09
N GLY A 77 9.11 20.70 5.78
CA GLY A 77 9.81 21.80 5.10
C GLY A 77 11.27 21.53 4.78
N GLY A 78 11.81 20.36 5.15
CA GLY A 78 13.11 19.87 4.69
C GLY A 78 12.99 18.94 3.48
N ASP A 79 14.07 18.22 3.20
CA ASP A 79 14.22 17.43 1.98
C ASP A 79 13.75 15.97 2.12
N ARG A 80 13.58 15.47 3.36
CA ARG A 80 13.30 14.04 3.56
C ARG A 80 12.21 13.77 4.57
N SER A 81 11.54 12.63 4.39
CA SER A 81 10.65 12.02 5.37
C SER A 81 10.73 10.50 5.27
N SER A 82 10.33 9.83 6.35
CA SER A 82 10.27 8.37 6.38
C SER A 82 9.18 7.88 7.33
N VAL A 83 8.48 6.85 6.91
CA VAL A 83 7.41 6.23 7.72
C VAL A 83 7.98 5.24 8.74
N VAL A 84 7.33 5.17 9.90
CA VAL A 84 7.62 4.21 10.96
C VAL A 84 6.54 3.15 11.05
N ALA A 85 5.26 3.54 11.05
CA ALA A 85 4.16 2.60 11.15
C ALA A 85 2.84 3.16 10.59
N ILE A 86 1.92 2.25 10.25
CA ILE A 86 0.51 2.54 9.96
C ILE A 86 -0.40 1.69 10.86
N ASN A 87 -1.53 2.24 11.29
CA ASN A 87 -2.57 1.45 11.97
C ASN A 87 -3.80 1.19 11.06
N ASP A 88 -4.72 0.33 11.51
CA ASP A 88 -5.93 -0.03 10.74
C ASP A 88 -6.96 1.10 10.61
N LEU A 89 -6.75 2.23 11.30
CA LEU A 89 -7.52 3.46 11.09
C LEU A 89 -6.91 4.33 9.97
N GLY A 90 -5.84 3.88 9.32
CA GLY A 90 -5.12 4.59 8.26
C GLY A 90 -4.23 5.73 8.76
N GLN A 91 -3.91 5.74 10.06
CA GLN A 91 -3.03 6.76 10.63
C GLN A 91 -1.57 6.32 10.45
N VAL A 92 -0.76 7.21 9.87
CA VAL A 92 0.66 6.98 9.61
C VAL A 92 1.49 7.82 10.57
N VAL A 93 2.51 7.22 11.18
CA VAL A 93 3.52 7.91 11.99
C VAL A 93 4.89 7.76 11.36
N GLY A 94 5.77 8.73 11.58
CA GLY A 94 7.07 8.78 10.92
C GLY A 94 7.95 9.91 11.41
N ASN A 95 9.07 10.10 10.73
CA ASN A 95 9.99 11.21 10.94
C ASN A 95 10.03 12.08 9.69
N SER A 96 10.30 13.37 9.85
CA SER A 96 10.57 14.27 8.73
C SER A 96 11.58 15.34 9.08
N ASP A 97 12.36 15.74 8.08
CA ASP A 97 13.22 16.90 8.18
C ASP A 97 12.40 18.19 8.16
N THR A 98 12.73 19.07 9.10
CA THR A 98 12.21 20.44 9.16
C THR A 98 12.98 21.35 8.20
N ALA A 99 12.46 22.56 7.95
CA ALA A 99 13.16 23.57 7.15
C ALA A 99 14.56 23.99 7.68
N LEU A 100 14.89 23.64 8.93
CA LEU A 100 16.20 23.87 9.54
C LEU A 100 17.15 22.67 9.39
N GLY A 101 16.71 21.59 8.75
CA GLY A 101 17.49 20.36 8.54
C GLY A 101 17.54 19.42 9.75
N HIS A 102 16.67 19.63 10.76
CA HIS A 102 16.53 18.71 11.89
C HIS A 102 15.44 17.68 11.63
N GLN A 103 15.68 16.42 12.01
CA GLN A 103 14.62 15.40 12.07
C GLN A 103 13.62 15.69 13.20
N HIS A 104 12.36 15.44 12.92
CA HIS A 104 11.24 15.60 13.84
C HIS A 104 10.24 14.44 13.71
N ALA A 105 9.67 13.97 14.82
CA ALA A 105 8.69 12.89 14.91
C ALA A 105 7.68 13.12 16.03
#